data_AF-A0A7V9B9J1-F1
#
_entry.id   AF-A0A7V9B9J1-F1
#
_cell.length_a   1.000
_cell.length_b   1.000
_cell.length_c   1.000
_cell.angle_alpha   90.00
_cell.angle_beta   90.00
_cell.angle_gamma   90.00
#
_symmetry.space_group_name_H-M   'P 1'
#
loop_
_entity.id
_entity.type
_entity.pdbx_description
1 polymer ?
#
loop_
_entity_poly.entity_id
_entity_poly.type
_entity_poly.pdbx_seq_one_letter_code
_entity_poly.pdbx_strand_id
1 'polypeptide(L)' 'MFDARFVHEQIVDASLAARAFTLGTAAKLRGADALYAAVAEREGAALVTLDHEMLDRAGGVRP' A
#
# COMPACT_ATOMS: atom_id res chain seq x y z
N MET A 1 9.39 -19.40 -2.22
CA MET A 1 8.12 -19.38 -1.47
C MET A 1 8.42 -18.71 -0.13
N PHE A 2 7.70 -17.65 0.22
CA PHE A 2 7.93 -16.97 1.50
C PHE A 2 7.50 -17.87 2.65
N ASP A 3 8.24 -17.84 3.76
CA ASP A 3 7.85 -18.53 4.98
C ASP A 3 6.71 -17.75 5.64
N ALA A 4 5.52 -18.37 5.66
CA ALA A 4 4.29 -17.75 6.15
C ALA A 4 4.37 -17.28 7.61
N ARG A 5 5.32 -17.79 8.40
CA ARG A 5 5.55 -17.35 9.79
C ARG A 5 6.01 -15.89 9.89
N PHE A 6 6.52 -15.30 8.80
CA PHE A 6 6.97 -13.91 8.76
C PHE A 6 6.02 -13.02 7.94
N VAL A 7 4.83 -13.51 7.60
CA VAL A 7 3.83 -12.75 6.86
C VAL A 7 2.71 -12.35 7.80
N HIS A 8 2.44 -11.05 7.90
CA HIS A 8 1.26 -10.53 8.58
C HIS A 8 0.29 -9.98 7.53
N GLU A 9 -0.92 -10.54 7.48
CA GLU A 9 -1.95 -10.15 6.53
C GLU A 9 -2.84 -9.07 7.13
N GLN A 10 -3.22 -8.09 6.29
CA GLN A 10 -4.13 -7.02 6.66
C GLN A 10 -5.47 -7.23 5.99
N ILE A 11 -6.55 -7.23 6.78
CA ILE A 11 -7.92 -7.30 6.26
C ILE A 11 -8.29 -5.93 5.68
N VAL A 12 -8.89 -5.94 4.49
CA VAL A 12 -9.48 -4.73 3.90
C VAL A 12 -10.83 -4.45 4.55
N ASP A 13 -10.80 -3.67 5.63
CA ASP A 13 -11.99 -3.14 6.28
C ASP A 13 -12.44 -1.80 5.65
N ALA A 14 -13.60 -1.31 6.09
CA ALA A 14 -14.17 -0.05 5.58
C ALA A 14 -13.28 1.17 5.86
N SER A 15 -12.52 1.18 6.97
CA SER A 15 -11.59 2.26 7.29
C SER A 15 -10.40 2.25 6.34
N LEU A 16 -9.86 1.07 6.01
CA LEU A 16 -8.75 0.90 5.09
C LEU A 16 -9.19 1.28 3.68
N ALA A 17 -10.38 0.81 3.27
CA ALA A 17 -10.95 1.14 1.98
C ALA A 17 -11.18 2.65 1.82
N ALA A 18 -11.70 3.33 2.86
CA ALA A 18 -11.85 4.77 2.85
C ALA A 18 -10.49 5.49 2.76
N ARG A 19 -9.48 5.02 3.50
CA ARG A 19 -8.13 5.60 3.43
C ARG A 19 -7.50 5.41 2.05
N ALA A 20 -7.62 4.20 1.49
CA ALA A 20 -7.17 3.89 0.14
C ALA A 20 -7.87 4.77 -0.90
N PHE A 21 -9.18 5.00 -0.76
CA PHE A 21 -9.90 5.92 -1.65
C PHE A 21 -9.31 7.34 -1.60
N THR A 22 -9.07 7.88 -0.39
CA THR A 22 -8.45 9.21 -0.23
C THR A 22 -7.05 9.28 -0.83
N LEU A 23 -6.19 8.30 -0.53
CA LEU A 23 -4.82 8.26 -1.05
C LEU A 23 -4.79 8.06 -2.56
N GLY A 24 -5.59 7.12 -3.07
CA GLY A 24 -5.64 6.80 -4.49
C GLY A 24 -6.13 7.98 -5.33
N THR A 25 -7.10 8.74 -4.85
CA THR A 25 -7.58 9.95 -5.53
C THR A 25 -6.55 11.08 -5.48
N ALA A 26 -5.90 11.30 -4.34
CA ALA A 26 -4.88 12.34 -4.18
C ALA A 26 -3.62 12.06 -5.02
N ALA A 27 -3.12 10.82 -5.01
CA ALA A 27 -1.91 10.41 -5.70
C ALA A 27 -2.15 9.82 -7.10
N LYS A 28 -3.42 9.75 -7.55
CA LYS A 28 -3.83 9.17 -8.84
C LYS A 28 -3.32 7.73 -9.02
N LEU A 29 -3.54 6.89 -8.01
CA LEU A 29 -3.14 5.49 -8.01
C LEU A 29 -4.26 4.60 -8.53
N ARG A 30 -3.89 3.43 -9.09
CA ARG A 30 -4.85 2.36 -9.39
C ARG A 30 -5.42 1.80 -8.08
N GLY A 31 -6.61 1.18 -8.15
CA GLY A 31 -7.35 0.75 -6.96
C GLY A 31 -6.56 -0.15 -6.00
N ALA A 32 -5.85 -1.16 -6.53
CA ALA A 32 -5.02 -2.04 -5.70
C ALA A 32 -3.80 -1.32 -5.11
N ASP A 33 -3.14 -0.45 -5.90
CA ASP A 33 -1.97 0.30 -5.44
C ASP A 33 -2.32 1.24 -4.27
N ALA A 34 -3.51 1.82 -4.32
CA ALA A 34 -4.03 2.65 -3.24
C ALA A 34 -4.25 1.86 -1.95
N LEU A 35 -4.63 0.58 -2.04
CA LEU A 35 -4.74 -0.30 -0.87
C LEU A 35 -3.38 -0.60 -0.27
N TYR A 36 -2.36 -0.89 -1.08
CA TYR A 36 -1.01 -1.13 -0.57
C TYR A 36 -0.41 0.10 0.10
N ALA A 37 -0.61 1.29 -0.50
CA ALA A 37 -0.20 2.56 0.11
C ALA A 37 -0.92 2.81 1.45
N ALA A 38 -2.23 2.53 1.52
CA ALA A 38 -3.00 2.67 2.76
C ALA A 38 -2.57 1.68 3.85
N VAL A 39 -2.22 0.44 3.49
CA VAL A 39 -1.67 -0.54 4.43
C VAL A 39 -0.33 -0.06 4.98
N ALA A 40 0.59 0.36 4.10
CA ALA A 40 1.89 0.86 4.52
C ALA A 40 1.76 2.06 5.48
N GLU A 41 0.85 2.99 5.17
CA GLU A 41 0.58 4.13 6.04
C GLU A 41 -0.02 3.71 7.39
N ARG A 42 -1.02 2.82 7.40
CA ARG A 42 -1.68 2.32 8.62
C ARG A 42 -0.67 1.65 9.56
N GLU A 43 0.23 0.86 9.00
CA GLU A 43 1.24 0.11 9.77
C GLU A 43 2.50 0.94 10.08
N GLY A 44 2.58 2.19 9.61
CA GLY A 44 3.79 3.01 9.74
C GLY A 44 5.02 2.38 9.09
N ALA A 45 4.82 1.60 8.02
CA ALA A 45 5.84 0.80 7.35
C ALA A 45 6.23 1.40 5.99
N ALA A 46 7.42 1.03 5.51
CA ALA A 46 7.85 1.40 4.15
C ALA A 46 7.12 0.55 3.09
N LEU A 47 6.59 1.20 2.07
CA LEU A 47 6.00 0.53 0.91
C LEU A 47 7.11 0.05 -0.03
N VAL A 48 7.50 -1.22 0.06
CA VAL A 48 8.50 -1.81 -0.85
C VAL A 48 7.84 -2.19 -2.17
N THR A 49 8.33 -1.66 -3.29
CA THR A 49 7.75 -1.90 -4.61
C THR A 49 8.76 -1.75 -5.74
N LEU A 50 8.52 -2.47 -6.84
CA LEU A 50 9.22 -2.28 -8.12
C LEU A 50 8.37 -1.51 -9.13
N ASP A 51 7.12 -1.17 -8.77
CA ASP A 51 6.22 -0.42 -9.63
C ASP A 51 6.61 1.07 -9.66
N HIS A 52 6.93 1.57 -10.85
CA HIS A 52 7.37 2.95 -11.04
C HIS A 52 6.32 3.98 -10.65
N GLU A 53 5.03 3.70 -10.87
CA GLU A 53 3.96 4.62 -10.50
C GLU A 53 3.88 4.77 -8.97
N MET A 54 4.05 3.66 -8.24
CA MET A 54 4.05 3.66 -6.78
C MET A 54 5.31 4.31 -6.19
N LEU A 55 6.48 4.13 -6.82
CA LEU A 55 7.70 4.83 -6.44
C LEU A 55 7.51 6.36 -6.58
N ASP A 56 6.96 6.81 -7.70
CA ASP A 56 6.84 8.23 -8.03
C ASP A 56 5.71 8.93 -7.27
N ARG A 57 4.60 8.23 -7.01
CA ARG A 57 3.35 8.85 -6.52
C ARG A 57 2.97 8.44 -5.10
N ALA A 58 3.48 7.34 -4.58
CA ALA A 58 3.13 6.81 -3.26
C ALA A 58 4.31 6.76 -2.28
N GLY A 59 5.49 7.29 -2.66
CA GLY A 59 6.67 7.29 -1.80
C GLY A 59 7.24 5.90 -1.55
N GLY A 60 6.97 4.95 -2.48
CA GLY A 60 7.52 3.61 -2.39
C GLY A 60 9.05 3.60 -2.42
N VAL A 61 9.64 2.56 -1.85
CA VAL A 61 11.09 2.32 -1.88
C VAL A 61 11.40 1.03 -2.62
N ARG A 62 12.60 0.97 -3.21
CA ARG A 62 13.10 -0.26 -3.81
C ARG A 62 13.66 -1.19 -2.71
N PRO A 63 13.63 -2.52 -2.92
CA PRO A 63 14.30 -3.48 -2.05
C PRO A 63 15.81 -3.23 -1.94
#